data_AF-A0A258XDJ5-F1
#
_entry.id   AF-A0A258XDJ5-F1
#
_cell.length_a   1.000
_cell.length_b   1.000
_cell.length_c   1.000
_cell.angle_alpha   90.00
_cell.angle_beta   90.00
_cell.angle_gamma   90.00
#
_symmetry.space_group_name_H-M   'P 1'
#
loop_
_entity.id
_entity.type
_entity.pdbx_description
1 polymer ?
#
loop_
_entity_poly.entity_id
_entity_poly.type
_entity_poly.pdbx_seq_one_letter_code
_entity_poly.pdbx_strand_id
1 'polypeptide(L)' 'GPGIPKGERQKVFERFHSVRPTEEAFGAHSGLGLAIARTIAEAHDGTLAIGDRPDGKPGAWLVLSVPLDAEGNE' A
#
# COMPACT_ATOMS: atom_id res chain seq x y z
N GLY A 1 -7.22 -3.32 13.09
CA GLY A 1 -7.43 -1.98 12.52
C GLY A 1 -8.59 -2.00 11.53
N PRO A 2 -9.17 -0.84 11.21
CA PRO A 2 -10.36 -0.72 10.36
C PRO A 2 -10.11 -1.04 8.88
N GLY A 3 -8.87 -0.88 8.40
CA GLY A 3 -8.53 -1.02 6.99
C GLY A 3 -8.66 0.27 6.19
N ILE A 4 -8.60 0.17 4.87
CA ILE A 4 -8.59 1.33 3.96
C ILE A 4 -9.92 1.36 3.17
N PRO A 5 -10.73 2.43 3.30
CA PRO A 5 -11.96 2.60 2.53
C PRO A 5 -11.73 2.52 1.03
N LYS A 6 -12.69 1.94 0.29
CA LYS A 6 -12.58 1.76 -1.17
C LYS A 6 -12.28 3.05 -1.93
N GLY A 7 -12.93 4.16 -1.58
CA GLY A 7 -12.72 5.47 -2.21
C GLY A 7 -11.36 6.11 -1.94
N GLU A 8 -10.61 5.57 -0.99
CA GLU A 8 -9.31 6.10 -0.57
C GLU A 8 -8.14 5.21 -1.02
N ARG A 9 -8.41 4.04 -1.61
CA ARG A 9 -7.39 3.05 -2.01
C ARG A 9 -6.38 3.59 -3.03
N GLN A 10 -6.78 4.48 -3.94
CA GLN A 10 -5.82 5.15 -4.83
C GLN A 10 -5.07 6.27 -4.10
N LYS A 11 -5.78 7.08 -3.33
CA LYS A 11 -5.25 8.31 -2.73
C LYS A 11 -4.21 8.07 -1.65
N VAL A 12 -4.27 6.94 -0.93
CA VAL A 12 -3.24 6.56 0.06
C VAL A 12 -1.82 6.42 -0.53
N PHE A 13 -1.67 6.28 -1.84
CA PHE A 13 -0.37 6.28 -2.52
C PHE A 13 0.08 7.68 -2.96
N GLU A 14 -0.76 8.70 -2.81
CA GLU A 14 -0.36 10.08 -3.05
C GLU A 14 0.53 10.58 -1.92
N ARG A 15 1.57 11.33 -2.29
CA ARG A 15 2.49 11.92 -1.31
C ARG A 15 1.71 12.86 -0.39
N PHE A 16 2.02 12.80 0.90
CA PHE A 16 1.39 13.63 1.94
C PHE A 16 -0.10 13.34 2.18
N HIS A 17 -0.67 12.31 1.53
CA HIS A 17 -2.04 11.90 1.79
C HIS A 17 -2.12 11.06 3.06
N SER A 18 -3.17 11.24 3.85
CA SER A 18 -3.46 10.43 5.02
C SER A 18 -4.97 10.25 5.16
N VAL A 19 -5.43 9.00 5.06
CA VAL A 19 -6.81 8.62 5.39
C VAL A 19 -6.89 8.50 6.90
N ARG A 20 -7.67 9.36 7.55
CA ARG A 20 -7.69 9.46 9.01
C ARG A 20 -9.12 9.36 9.54
N PRO A 21 -9.47 8.34 10.35
CA PRO A 21 -10.62 8.44 11.24
C PRO A 21 -10.28 9.46 12.36
N THR A 22 -11.28 10.22 12.80
CA THR A 22 -11.15 11.34 13.75
C THR A 22 -10.66 10.95 15.15
N GLU A 23 -10.55 9.67 15.48
CA GLU A 23 -10.41 9.16 16.85
C GLU A 23 -9.03 8.59 17.23
N GLU A 24 -8.09 8.41 16.29
CA GLU A 24 -6.79 7.78 16.61
C GLU A 24 -5.67 8.81 16.85
N ALA A 25 -5.11 8.78 18.07
CA ALA A 25 -4.08 9.69 18.55
C ALA A 25 -2.74 9.53 17.81
N PHE A 26 -2.43 10.55 17.01
CA PHE A 26 -1.12 11.13 16.73
C PHE A 26 0.11 10.19 16.68
N GLY A 27 0.53 9.86 15.46
CA GLY A 27 1.89 9.40 15.13
C GLY A 27 2.41 10.20 13.93
N ALA A 28 3.57 10.83 14.06
CA ALA A 28 4.17 11.73 13.08
C ALA A 28 4.68 10.99 11.83
N HIS A 29 3.79 10.50 10.97
CA HIS A 29 4.19 9.95 9.68
C HIS A 29 3.83 10.92 8.56
N SER A 30 4.84 11.30 7.77
CA SER A 30 4.78 12.28 6.68
C SER A 30 3.81 11.94 5.53
N GLY A 31 3.10 10.80 5.58
CA GLY A 31 2.26 10.33 4.48
C GLY A 31 3.09 9.93 3.25
N LEU A 32 4.38 9.64 3.42
CA LEU A 32 5.28 9.30 2.33
C LEU A 32 5.53 7.79 2.17
N GLY A 33 5.32 6.99 3.23
CA GLY A 33 5.70 5.58 3.23
C GLY A 33 5.11 4.78 2.07
N LEU A 34 3.79 4.87 1.86
CA LEU A 34 3.10 4.15 0.78
C LEU A 34 3.43 4.70 -0.61
N ALA A 35 3.57 6.02 -0.74
CA ALA A 35 4.00 6.64 -1.98
C ALA A 35 5.40 6.15 -2.41
N ILE A 36 6.34 6.09 -1.46
CA ILE A 36 7.69 5.57 -1.68
C ILE A 36 7.64 4.09 -2.03
N ALA A 37 6.90 3.28 -1.26
CA ALA A 37 6.79 1.84 -1.51
C ALA A 37 6.22 1.54 -2.90
N ARG A 38 5.24 2.32 -3.37
CA ARG A 38 4.69 2.19 -4.72
C ARG A 38 5.71 2.57 -5.79
N THR A 39 6.43 3.67 -5.62
CA THR A 39 7.51 4.07 -6.54
C THR A 39 8.60 3.00 -6.63
N ILE A 40 8.98 2.39 -5.50
CA ILE A 40 9.96 1.28 -5.50
C ILE A 40 9.40 0.08 -6.26
N ALA A 41 8.15 -0.33 -6.00
CA ALA A 41 7.53 -1.44 -6.70
C ALA A 41 7.50 -1.21 -8.23
N GLU A 42 7.07 -0.01 -8.66
CA GLU A 42 7.01 0.38 -10.08
C GLU A 42 8.41 0.43 -10.71
N ALA A 43 9.45 0.84 -9.97
CA ALA A 43 10.83 0.84 -10.44
C ALA A 43 11.42 -0.57 -10.66
N HIS A 44 10.80 -1.60 -10.07
CA HIS A 44 11.14 -3.02 -10.25
C HIS A 44 10.15 -3.74 -11.17
N ASP A 45 9.47 -3.01 -12.07
CA ASP A 45 8.46 -3.54 -12.99
C ASP A 45 7.30 -4.26 -12.27
N GLY A 46 7.12 -3.94 -10.99
CA GLY A 46 6.10 -4.50 -10.12
C GLY A 46 4.95 -3.54 -9.86
N THR A 47 4.05 -3.96 -8.98
CA THR A 47 2.86 -3.20 -8.58
C THR A 47 2.61 -3.32 -7.09
N LEU A 48 2.16 -2.23 -6.46
CA LEU A 48 1.67 -2.21 -5.09
C LEU A 48 0.20 -1.78 -5.08
N ALA A 49 -0.69 -2.64 -4.61
CA ALA A 49 -2.13 -2.40 -4.60
C ALA A 49 -2.75 -2.66 -3.22
N ILE A 50 -3.93 -2.07 -2.97
CA ILE A 50 -4.75 -2.43 -1.81
C ILE A 50 -5.79 -3.44 -2.24
N GLY A 51 -5.75 -4.61 -1.61
CA GLY A 51 -6.72 -5.67 -1.81
C GLY A 51 -7.68 -5.82 -0.64
N ASP A 52 -8.63 -6.72 -0.80
CA ASP A 52 -9.45 -7.21 0.30
C ASP A 52 -8.71 -8.37 0.99
N ARG A 53 -8.85 -8.47 2.32
CA ARG A 53 -8.20 -9.54 3.07
C ARG A 53 -8.80 -10.89 2.68
N PRO A 54 -7.99 -11.92 2.39
CA PRO A 54 -8.50 -13.24 2.02
C PRO A 54 -9.23 -13.95 3.17
N ASP A 55 -8.96 -13.57 4.42
CA ASP A 55 -9.62 -14.11 5.61
C ASP A 55 -10.96 -13.43 5.94
N GLY A 56 -11.40 -12.45 5.12
CA GLY A 56 -12.65 -11.71 5.30
C GLY A 56 -12.69 -10.80 6.54
N LYS A 57 -11.58 -10.71 7.29
CA LYS A 57 -11.51 -9.89 8.51
C LYS A 57 -11.27 -8.42 8.15
N PRO A 58 -11.61 -7.47 9.04
CA PRO A 58 -11.27 -6.07 8.84
C PRO A 58 -9.75 -5.83 8.92
N GLY A 59 -9.26 -4.83 8.20
CA GLY A 59 -7.85 -4.43 8.21
C GLY A 59 -7.33 -3.99 6.85
N ALA A 60 -6.15 -3.38 6.85
CA ALA A 60 -5.47 -2.99 5.63
C ALA A 60 -4.75 -4.21 5.05
N TRP A 61 -4.90 -4.45 3.76
CA TRP A 61 -4.21 -5.51 3.04
C TRP A 61 -3.57 -4.92 1.79
N LEU A 62 -2.26 -5.06 1.68
CA LEU A 62 -1.49 -4.58 0.55
C LEU A 62 -0.88 -5.77 -0.18
N VAL A 63 -0.98 -5.77 -1.49
CA VAL A 63 -0.43 -6.80 -2.38
C VAL A 63 0.69 -6.17 -3.18
N LEU A 64 1.90 -6.67 -2.97
CA LEU A 64 3.07 -6.38 -3.79
C LEU A 64 3.26 -7.52 -4.78
N SER A 65 3.30 -7.20 -6.07
CA SER A 65 3.67 -8.12 -7.14
C SER A 65 4.94 -7.60 -7.79
N VAL A 66 5.92 -8.46 -8.01
CA VAL A 66 7.14 -8.16 -8.75
C VAL A 66 7.37 -9.29 -9.75
N PRO A 67 7.89 -9.00 -10.96
CA PRO A 67 8.25 -10.05 -11.90
C PRO A 67 9.33 -10.93 -11.29
N LEU A 68 9.18 -12.24 -11.47
CA LEU A 68 10.27 -13.16 -11.22
C LEU A 68 11.20 -13.08 -12.41
N ASP A 69 12.45 -12.72 -12.17
CA ASP A 69 13.49 -12.83 -13.16
C ASP A 69 13.61 -14.31 -13.56
N ALA A 70 13.30 -14.62 -14.81
CA ALA A 70 13.37 -15.98 -15.34
C ALA A 70 14.80 -16.38 -15.71
N GLU A 71 15.78 -15.49 -15.56
CA GLU A 71 17.18 -15.77 -15.87
C GLU A 71 17.90 -16.30 -14.63
N GLY A 72 17.63 -17.57 -14.34
CA GLY A 72 18.69 -18.45 -13.86
C GLY A 72 19.74 -18.58 -14.96
N ASN A 73 20.65 -17.60 -15.07
CA ASN A 73 21.81 -17.73 -15.94
C ASN A 73 22.80 -18.69 -15.28
N GLU A 74 22.79 -19.95 -15.72
CA GLU A 74 23.92 -20.89 -15.61
C GLU A 74 25.17 -20.35 -16.33
#